data_AF-A0ABD0QZ07-F1
#
_entry.id   AF-A0ABD0QZ07-F1
#
_cell.length_a   1.000
_cell.length_b   1.000
_cell.length_c   1.000
_cell.angle_alpha   90.00
_cell.angle_beta   90.00
_cell.angle_gamma   90.00
#
_symmetry.space_group_name_H-M   'P 1'
#
loop_
_entity.id
_entity.type
_entity.pdbx_description
1 polymer ?
#
loop_
_entity_poly.entity_id
_entity_poly.type
_entity_poly.pdbx_seq_one_letter_code
_entity_poly.pdbx_strand_id
1 'polypeptide(L)'
;MSSLDTRARAVFSAAVEGVQPNIVVRRSLERHGDKLLVGGQSFTLTNNLYLVGFGKAVLGMAAEAERIVGDHLIKGVVSVPH
;
A
#
# COMPACT_ATOMS: atom_id res chain seq x y z
N MET A 1 -30.96 16.54 -6.93
CA MET A 1 -30.48 15.74 -5.78
C MET A 1 -30.46 16.62 -4.54
N SER A 2 -30.88 16.12 -3.38
CA SER A 2 -30.86 16.90 -2.14
C SER A 2 -29.41 17.13 -1.67
N SER A 3 -29.16 18.22 -0.93
CA SER A 3 -27.83 18.53 -0.38
C SER A 3 -27.31 17.48 0.61
N LEU A 4 -28.19 16.62 1.15
CA LEU A 4 -27.81 15.48 1.98
C LEU A 4 -27.27 14.32 1.15
N ASP A 5 -27.93 13.96 0.05
CA ASP A 5 -27.51 12.83 -0.82
C ASP A 5 -26.12 13.10 -1.42
N THR A 6 -25.87 14.31 -1.91
CA THR A 6 -24.54 14.70 -2.43
C THR A 6 -23.45 14.58 -1.35
N ARG A 7 -23.72 15.04 -0.12
CA ARG A 7 -22.75 14.96 0.99
C ARG A 7 -22.51 13.52 1.43
N ALA A 8 -23.56 12.69 1.51
CA ALA A 8 -23.44 11.29 1.86
C ALA A 8 -22.58 10.52 0.84
N ARG A 9 -22.80 10.76 -0.45
CA ARG A 9 -21.98 10.17 -1.53
C ARG A 9 -20.52 10.61 -1.48
N ALA A 10 -20.27 11.88 -1.16
CA ALA A 10 -18.91 12.40 -1.01
C ALA A 10 -18.17 11.72 0.15
N VAL A 11 -18.80 11.59 1.33
CA VAL A 11 -18.23 10.89 2.48
C VAL A 11 -17.96 9.42 2.15
N PHE A 12 -18.91 8.74 1.52
CA PHE A 12 -18.72 7.35 1.08
C PHE A 12 -17.55 7.21 0.11
N SER A 13 -17.48 8.07 -0.91
CA SER A 13 -16.42 8.03 -1.92
C SER A 13 -15.05 8.25 -1.28
N ALA A 14 -14.93 9.24 -0.39
CA ALA A 14 -13.69 9.49 0.34
C ALA A 14 -13.30 8.32 1.26
N ALA A 15 -14.27 7.65 1.89
CA ALA A 15 -14.02 6.46 2.70
C ALA A 15 -13.51 5.29 1.84
N VAL A 16 -14.12 5.05 0.69
CA VAL A 16 -13.70 4.01 -0.27
C VAL A 16 -12.33 4.33 -0.86
N GLU A 17 -12.06 5.61 -1.15
CA GLU A 17 -10.75 6.06 -1.60
C GLU A 17 -9.68 5.84 -0.52
N GLY A 18 -9.98 6.19 0.73
CA GLY A 18 -9.06 6.06 1.86
C GLY A 18 -8.60 4.61 2.15
N VAL A 19 -9.34 3.61 1.66
CA VAL A 19 -9.00 2.18 1.80
C VAL A 19 -8.48 1.56 0.51
N GLN A 20 -8.21 2.35 -0.54
CA GLN A 20 -7.61 1.80 -1.76
C GLN A 20 -6.22 1.21 -1.45
N PRO A 21 -5.87 0.06 -2.07
CA PRO A 21 -4.63 -0.67 -1.78
C PRO A 21 -3.37 0.19 -1.77
N ASN A 22 -3.23 1.06 -2.77
CA ASN A 22 -2.10 1.97 -2.90
C ASN A 22 -2.05 3.01 -1.78
N ILE A 23 -3.19 3.56 -1.37
CA ILE A 23 -3.26 4.56 -0.29
C ILE A 23 -2.90 3.93 1.05
N VAL A 24 -3.44 2.75 1.34
CA VAL A 24 -3.16 2.03 2.59
C VAL A 24 -1.67 1.69 2.70
N VAL A 25 -1.07 1.20 1.61
CA VAL A 25 0.35 0.84 1.61
C VAL A 25 1.25 2.07 1.76
N ARG A 26 0.98 3.18 1.04
CA ARG A 26 1.75 4.43 1.20
C ARG A 26 1.69 5.02 2.61
N ARG A 27 0.56 4.88 3.29
CA ARG A 27 0.42 5.34 4.69
C ARG A 27 1.16 4.45 5.69
N SER A 28 1.44 3.20 5.32
CA SER A 28 2.02 2.21 6.21
C SER A 28 3.52 2.03 5.98
N LEU A 29 4.01 2.33 4.78
CA LEU A 29 5.39 2.17 4.35
C LEU A 29 5.94 3.49 3.80
N GLU A 30 7.07 3.93 4.34
CA GLU A 30 7.78 5.10 3.84
C GLU A 30 9.27 4.77 3.69
N ARG A 31 9.88 5.11 2.55
CA ARG A 31 11.32 4.91 2.33
C ARG A 31 12.05 6.25 2.33
N HIS A 32 13.16 6.31 3.05
CA HIS A 32 14.10 7.43 3.08
C HIS A 32 15.53 6.93 2.87
N GLY A 33 15.99 7.01 1.62
CA GLY A 33 17.25 6.37 1.22
C GLY A 33 17.23 4.89 1.56
N ASP A 34 18.20 4.43 2.34
CA ASP A 34 18.33 3.02 2.74
C ASP A 34 17.58 2.71 4.05
N LYS A 35 16.58 3.50 4.42
CA LYS A 35 15.73 3.24 5.58
C LYS A 35 14.28 3.07 5.16
N LEU A 36 13.66 1.99 5.61
CA LEU A 36 12.23 1.77 5.50
C LEU A 36 11.58 2.03 6.86
N LEU A 37 10.57 2.89 6.92
CA LEU A 37 9.68 3.05 8.06
C LEU A 37 8.42 2.22 7.85
N VAL A 38 8.08 1.41 8.85
CA VAL A 38 6.88 0.58 8.89
C VAL A 38 6.24 0.74 10.26
N GLY A 39 5.05 1.33 10.33
CA GLY A 39 4.33 1.50 11.60
C GLY A 39 5.14 2.21 12.70
N GLY A 40 5.99 3.16 12.33
CA GLY A 40 6.87 3.89 13.25
C GLY A 40 8.19 3.19 13.60
N GLN A 41 8.41 1.97 13.12
CA GLN A 41 9.70 1.27 13.25
C GLN A 41 10.56 1.48 12.02
N SER A 42 11.86 1.67 12.21
CA SER A 42 12.82 1.86 11.10
C SER A 42 13.67 0.61 10.90
N PHE A 43 13.79 0.20 9.64
CA PHE A 43 14.61 -0.92 9.17
C PHE A 43 15.65 -0.41 8.17
N THR A 44 16.87 -0.91 8.26
CA THR A 44 17.91 -0.60 7.27
C THR A 44 17.78 -1.55 6.09
N LEU A 45 17.75 -0.97 4.89
CA LEU A 45 17.69 -1.68 3.62
C LEU A 45 19.10 -1.81 3.05
N THR A 46 19.51 -3.03 2.77
CA THR A 46 20.82 -3.34 2.16
C THR A 46 20.63 -4.40 1.08
N ASN A 47 19.60 -4.22 0.25
CA ASN A 47 19.16 -5.21 -0.74
C ASN A 47 18.85 -6.55 -0.08
N ASN A 48 18.05 -6.48 0.98
CA ASN A 48 17.69 -7.57 1.89
C ASN A 48 16.17 -7.77 2.03
N LEU A 49 15.37 -7.17 1.14
CA LEU A 49 13.92 -7.17 1.24
C LEU A 49 13.28 -8.21 0.31
N TYR A 50 12.37 -9.01 0.86
CA TYR A 50 11.52 -9.94 0.14
C TYR A 50 10.06 -9.56 0.34
N LEU A 51 9.26 -9.69 -0.72
CA LEU A 51 7.84 -9.38 -0.69
C LEU A 51 7.02 -10.67 -0.78
N VAL A 52 6.10 -10.86 0.16
CA VAL A 52 5.13 -11.96 0.12
C VAL A 52 3.75 -11.38 0.40
N GLY A 53 2.77 -11.76 -0.41
CA GLY A 53 1.39 -11.33 -0.19
C GLY A 53 0.36 -12.32 -0.72
N PHE A 54 -0.85 -12.22 -0.20
CA PHE A 54 -1.99 -13.01 -0.67
C PHE A 54 -3.31 -12.26 -0.46
N GLY A 55 -4.32 -12.56 -1.29
CA GLY A 55 -5.68 -12.04 -1.15
C GLY A 55 -6.17 -11.21 -2.33
N LYS A 56 -7.44 -10.80 -2.30
CA LYS A 56 -8.12 -10.13 -3.43
C LYS A 56 -7.45 -8.83 -3.87
N ALA A 57 -6.97 -8.04 -2.91
CA ALA A 57 -6.39 -6.73 -3.17
C ALA A 57 -4.86 -6.77 -3.36
N VAL A 58 -4.24 -7.95 -3.19
CA VAL A 58 -2.78 -8.05 -3.03
C VAL A 58 -2.04 -7.54 -4.25
N LEU A 59 -2.59 -7.68 -5.45
CA LEU A 59 -1.93 -7.21 -6.67
C LEU A 59 -1.62 -5.72 -6.60
N GLY A 60 -2.62 -4.91 -6.22
CA GLY A 60 -2.44 -3.47 -6.06
C GLY A 60 -1.54 -3.11 -4.88
N MET A 61 -1.64 -3.85 -3.76
CA MET A 61 -0.80 -3.63 -2.59
C MET A 61 0.68 -3.92 -2.87
N ALA A 62 0.96 -5.03 -3.57
CA ALA A 62 2.31 -5.46 -3.88
C ALA A 62 2.97 -4.54 -4.88
N ALA A 63 2.26 -4.12 -5.93
CA ALA A 63 2.77 -3.13 -6.89
C ALA A 63 3.10 -1.79 -6.22
N GLU A 64 2.32 -1.37 -5.22
CA GLU A 64 2.63 -0.18 -4.44
C GLU A 64 3.86 -0.38 -3.57
N ALA A 65 3.94 -1.50 -2.83
CA ALA A 65 5.06 -1.82 -1.97
C ALA A 65 6.37 -1.91 -2.76
N GLU A 66 6.37 -2.61 -3.90
CA GLU A 66 7.51 -2.70 -4.84
C GLU A 66 8.02 -1.31 -5.24
N ARG A 67 7.12 -0.39 -5.60
CA ARG A 67 7.50 0.96 -5.98
C ARG A 67 8.14 1.76 -4.84
N ILE A 68 7.68 1.55 -3.61
CA ILE A 68 8.23 2.23 -2.42
C ILE A 68 9.61 1.68 -2.06
N VAL A 69 9.75 0.35 -2.03
CA VAL A 69 10.99 -0.30 -1.60
C VAL A 69 12.06 -0.28 -2.69
N GLY A 70 11.67 -0.18 -3.96
CA GLY A 70 12.54 -0.01 -5.11
C GLY A 70 13.59 -1.11 -5.26
N ASP A 71 14.81 -0.69 -5.54
CA ASP A 71 15.99 -1.51 -5.82
C ASP A 71 16.44 -2.45 -4.69
N HIS A 72 15.89 -2.30 -3.48
CA HIS A 72 16.18 -3.23 -2.39
C HIS A 72 15.29 -4.48 -2.39
N LEU A 73 14.23 -4.53 -3.21
CA LEU A 73 13.42 -5.73 -3.39
C LEU A 73 14.22 -6.79 -4.16
N ILE A 74 14.58 -7.88 -3.49
CA ILE A 74 15.27 -9.02 -4.11
C ILE A 74 14.28 -9.84 -4.94
N LYS A 75 13.13 -10.16 -4.35
CA LYS A 75 12.11 -11.02 -4.97
C LYS A 75 10.74 -10.83 -4.32
N GLY A 76 9.70 -10.93 -5.13
CA GLY A 76 8.30 -10.92 -4.70
C GLY A 76 7.55 -12.19 -5.11
N VAL A 77 6.61 -12.63 -4.27
CA VAL A 77 5.60 -13.66 -4.62
C VAL A 77 4.24 -13.19 -4.11
N VAL A 78 3.23 -13.23 -4.99
CA VAL A 78 1.85 -12.91 -4.62
C VAL A 78 0.89 -14.00 -5.07
N SER A 79 -0.12 -14.27 -4.24
CA SER A 79 -1.23 -15.17 -4.56
C SER A 79 -2.54 -14.38 -4.68
N VAL A 80 -3.06 -14.29 -5.90
CA VAL A 80 -4.32 -13.60 -6.23
C VAL A 80 -5.41 -14.65 -6.47
N PRO A 81 -6.65 -14.41 -6.00
CA PRO A 81 -7.80 -15.22 -6.41
C PRO A 81 -7.99 -15.20 -7.93
N HIS A 82 -8.54 -16.29 -8.46
CA HIS A 82 -8.94 -16.40 -9.86
C HIS A 82 -10.07 -15.44 -10.24
#